data_AF-A0A0S4PVQ3-F1
#
_entry.id   AF-A0A0S4PVQ3-F1
#
_cell.length_a   1.000
_cell.length_b   1.000
_cell.length_c   1.000
_cell.angle_alpha   90.00
_cell.angle_beta   90.00
_cell.angle_gamma   90.00
#
_symmetry.space_group_name_H-M   'P 1'
#
loop_
_entity.id
_entity.type
_entity.pdbx_description
1 polymer ?
#
loop_
_entity_poly.entity_id
_entity_poly.type
_entity_poly.pdbx_seq_one_letter_code
_entity_poly.pdbx_strand_id
1 'polypeptide(L)'
;MNNKKISFLHLRYFILFMPFLLFSVLQASVPLWAWERELELEKEQTYQATFQVGDVQKELLFRWTLYKNYGLVLHIRYDKFNHQVVLYTDYQRNSYKILLGNSTEKRAAPHLVMFFKEFINKEEKAYLKLYIEGQGVSVLDERISPSKKKAQDSESTEQDAG
;
A
#
# COMPACT_ATOMS: atom_id res chain seq x y z
N MET A 1 -28.33 -37.02 41.82
CA MET A 1 -29.22 -36.71 40.68
C MET A 1 -29.28 -35.19 40.49
N ASN A 2 -28.39 -34.57 39.68
CA ASN A 2 -28.62 -33.23 39.07
C ASN A 2 -27.52 -32.66 38.13
N ASN A 3 -26.47 -33.40 37.76
CA ASN A 3 -25.38 -32.83 36.93
C ASN A 3 -25.79 -32.55 35.47
N LYS A 4 -26.84 -33.21 34.95
CA LYS A 4 -27.40 -32.95 33.61
C LYS A 4 -28.08 -31.58 33.50
N LYS A 5 -28.68 -31.07 34.57
CA LYS A 5 -29.38 -29.78 34.56
C LYS A 5 -28.41 -28.60 34.46
N ILE A 6 -27.26 -28.71 35.12
CA ILE A 6 -26.19 -27.71 35.09
C ILE A 6 -25.57 -27.63 33.69
N SER A 7 -25.32 -28.77 33.03
CA SER A 7 -24.85 -28.81 31.63
C SER A 7 -25.85 -28.20 30.65
N PHE A 8 -27.16 -28.46 30.82
CA PHE A 8 -28.21 -27.90 29.97
C PHE A 8 -28.36 -26.38 30.13
N LEU A 9 -28.09 -25.86 31.33
CA LEU A 9 -28.11 -24.43 31.63
C LEU A 9 -26.93 -23.71 30.95
N HIS A 10 -25.71 -24.27 31.02
CA HIS A 10 -24.54 -23.71 30.33
C HIS A 10 -24.67 -23.78 28.80
N LEU A 11 -25.26 -24.87 28.28
CA LEU A 11 -25.54 -25.02 26.85
C LEU A 11 -26.54 -23.96 26.35
N ARG A 12 -27.54 -23.61 27.18
CA ARG A 12 -28.49 -22.52 26.88
C ARG A 12 -27.83 -21.14 26.86
N TYR A 13 -26.97 -20.84 27.82
CA TYR A 13 -26.21 -19.58 27.83
C TYR A 13 -25.24 -19.49 26.65
N PHE A 14 -24.59 -20.61 26.28
CA PHE A 14 -23.72 -20.67 25.11
C PHE A 14 -24.50 -20.42 23.80
N ILE A 15 -25.67 -21.05 23.63
CA ILE A 15 -26.55 -20.84 22.47
C ILE A 15 -27.04 -19.39 22.39
N LEU A 16 -27.27 -18.72 23.52
CA LEU A 16 -27.73 -17.33 23.56
C LEU A 16 -26.59 -16.31 23.37
N PHE A 17 -25.36 -16.67 23.74
CA PHE A 17 -24.16 -15.83 23.58
C PHE A 17 -23.56 -15.93 22.17
N MET A 18 -23.68 -17.08 21.50
CA MET A 18 -23.18 -17.31 20.14
C MET A 18 -23.70 -16.31 19.09
N PRO A 19 -25.01 -15.97 19.00
CA PRO A 19 -25.48 -14.97 18.05
C PRO A 19 -24.96 -13.55 18.35
N PHE A 20 -24.66 -13.23 19.61
CA PHE A 20 -24.07 -11.94 19.99
C PHE A 20 -22.62 -11.81 19.48
N LEU A 21 -21.85 -12.89 19.56
CA LEU A 21 -20.50 -12.94 18.96
C LEU A 21 -20.55 -12.84 17.44
N LEU A 22 -21.48 -13.52 16.77
CA LEU A 22 -21.64 -13.39 15.32
C LEU A 22 -22.03 -11.96 14.91
N PHE A 23 -22.94 -11.32 15.64
CA PHE A 23 -23.35 -9.93 15.38
C PHE A 23 -22.17 -8.94 15.50
N SER A 24 -21.23 -9.18 16.42
CA SER A 24 -20.04 -8.34 16.55
C SER A 24 -19.11 -8.42 15.33
N VAL A 25 -19.05 -9.57 14.65
CA VAL A 25 -18.27 -9.73 13.41
C VAL A 25 -18.91 -8.97 12.25
N LEU A 26 -20.25 -8.87 12.19
CA LEU A 26 -20.95 -8.06 11.18
C LEU A 26 -20.72 -6.54 11.37
N GLN A 27 -20.38 -6.10 12.59
CA GLN A 27 -20.08 -4.70 12.88
C GLN A 27 -18.59 -4.36 12.77
N ALA A 28 -17.73 -5.33 12.46
CA ALA A 28 -16.32 -5.06 12.24
C ALA A 28 -16.18 -4.23 10.95
N SER A 29 -15.93 -2.92 11.10
CA SER A 29 -15.67 -2.04 9.98
C SER A 29 -14.30 -2.40 9.38
N VAL A 30 -14.29 -2.88 8.15
CA VAL A 30 -13.07 -2.93 7.35
C VAL A 30 -12.61 -1.49 7.10
N PRO A 31 -11.30 -1.15 7.24
CA PRO A 31 -10.83 0.17 6.87
C PRO A 31 -11.19 0.44 5.40
N LEU A 32 -12.01 1.48 5.19
CA LEU A 32 -12.37 1.94 3.86
C LEU A 32 -11.21 2.77 3.30
N TRP A 33 -10.29 2.10 2.61
CA TRP A 33 -9.29 2.79 1.79
C TRP A 33 -9.99 3.45 0.61
N ALA A 34 -9.68 4.73 0.37
CA ALA A 34 -10.24 5.43 -0.79
C ALA A 34 -9.68 4.89 -2.11
N TRP A 35 -8.47 4.33 -2.06
CA TRP A 35 -7.78 3.72 -3.18
C TRP A 35 -6.69 2.78 -2.67
N GLU A 36 -6.45 1.70 -3.40
CA GLU A 36 -5.39 0.71 -3.16
C GLU A 36 -4.70 0.38 -4.49
N ARG A 37 -3.37 0.18 -4.42
CA ARG A 37 -2.57 -0.27 -5.55
C ARG A 37 -1.45 -1.19 -5.12
N GLU A 38 -1.34 -2.32 -5.80
CA GLU A 38 -0.20 -3.21 -5.68
C GLU A 38 0.79 -2.95 -6.81
N LEU A 39 2.06 -2.87 -6.47
CA LEU A 39 3.14 -2.58 -7.42
C LEU A 39 4.27 -3.57 -7.25
N GLU A 40 4.78 -4.02 -8.39
CA GLU A 40 6.00 -4.78 -8.53
C GLU A 40 6.96 -3.91 -9.34
N LEU A 41 8.10 -3.55 -8.76
CA LEU A 41 9.07 -2.65 -9.39
C LEU A 41 10.45 -3.29 -9.48
N GLU A 42 11.04 -3.20 -10.66
CA GLU A 42 12.45 -3.49 -10.90
C GLU A 42 13.35 -2.35 -10.42
N LYS A 43 14.66 -2.62 -10.33
CA LYS A 43 15.65 -1.65 -9.89
C LYS A 43 15.65 -0.40 -10.75
N GLU A 44 15.60 0.76 -10.12
CA GLU A 44 15.50 2.07 -10.77
C GLU A 44 14.25 2.28 -11.64
N GLN A 45 13.28 1.35 -11.64
CA GLN A 45 12.01 1.53 -12.34
C GLN A 45 11.17 2.57 -11.60
N THR A 46 10.67 3.54 -12.34
CA THR A 46 9.95 4.69 -11.77
C THR A 46 8.46 4.48 -11.89
N TYR A 47 7.76 4.56 -10.77
CA TYR A 47 6.31 4.71 -10.73
C TYR A 47 5.96 6.19 -10.61
N GLN A 48 4.93 6.60 -11.35
CA GLN A 48 4.40 7.95 -11.34
C GLN A 48 2.88 7.90 -11.20
N ALA A 49 2.34 8.75 -10.33
CA ALA A 49 0.92 8.94 -10.18
C ALA A 49 0.58 10.43 -10.02
N THR A 50 -0.56 10.83 -10.58
CA THR A 50 -1.10 12.17 -10.41
C THR A 50 -2.39 12.09 -9.61
N PHE A 51 -2.48 12.87 -8.54
CA PHE A 51 -3.63 12.94 -7.65
C PHE A 51 -4.32 14.29 -7.77
N GLN A 52 -5.65 14.28 -7.81
CA GLN A 52 -6.48 15.46 -7.58
C GLN A 52 -6.79 15.55 -6.09
N VAL A 53 -6.35 16.61 -5.42
CA VAL A 53 -6.60 16.87 -3.99
C VAL A 53 -7.33 18.20 -3.86
N GLY A 54 -8.64 18.16 -3.65
CA GLY A 54 -9.48 19.36 -3.79
C GLY A 54 -9.34 19.94 -5.21
N ASP A 55 -8.93 21.19 -5.33
CA ASP A 55 -8.73 21.88 -6.61
C ASP A 55 -7.28 21.82 -7.14
N VAL A 56 -6.38 21.13 -6.43
CA VAL A 56 -4.94 21.09 -6.77
C VAL A 56 -4.53 19.71 -7.25
N GLN A 57 -3.73 19.66 -8.32
CA GLN A 57 -3.08 18.45 -8.79
C GLN A 57 -1.72 18.28 -8.14
N LYS A 58 -1.43 17.07 -7.67
CA LYS A 58 -0.16 16.72 -7.04
C LYS A 58 0.43 15.49 -7.68
N GLU A 59 1.73 15.55 -7.93
CA GLU A 59 2.48 14.48 -8.57
C GLU A 59 3.27 13.69 -7.53
N LEU A 60 3.18 12.37 -7.61
CA LEU A 60 4.04 11.42 -6.94
C LEU A 60 4.91 10.71 -7.98
N LEU A 61 6.19 10.65 -7.68
CA LEU A 61 7.21 9.92 -8.41
C LEU A 61 8.03 9.14 -7.41
N PHE A 62 8.26 7.85 -7.62
CA PHE A 62 9.24 7.15 -6.81
C PHE A 62 9.88 5.98 -7.54
N ARG A 63 11.04 5.57 -7.03
CA ARG A 63 11.79 4.39 -7.45
C ARG A 63 12.60 3.87 -6.28
N TRP A 64 12.99 2.60 -6.35
CA TRP A 64 13.96 2.04 -5.41
C TRP A 64 15.34 1.92 -6.07
N THR A 65 16.39 2.05 -5.26
CA THR A 65 17.78 2.15 -5.73
C THR A 65 18.70 1.08 -5.15
N LEU A 66 18.47 0.70 -3.89
CA LEU A 66 19.28 -0.29 -3.19
C LEU A 66 18.42 -1.18 -2.30
N TYR A 67 18.71 -2.47 -2.31
CA TYR A 67 18.24 -3.42 -1.30
C TYR A 67 19.45 -4.10 -0.65
N LYS A 68 19.67 -3.85 0.64
CA LYS A 68 20.79 -4.42 1.40
C LYS A 68 20.43 -4.56 2.87
N ASN A 69 20.90 -5.62 3.52
CA ASN A 69 20.59 -5.90 4.93
C ASN A 69 19.08 -5.86 5.22
N TYR A 70 18.28 -6.39 4.28
CA TYR A 70 16.82 -6.39 4.32
C TYR A 70 16.14 -5.01 4.28
N GLY A 71 16.90 -3.94 4.08
CA GLY A 71 16.39 -2.58 3.91
C GLY A 71 16.27 -2.21 2.43
N LEU A 72 15.10 -1.72 2.02
CA LEU A 72 14.82 -1.17 0.70
C LEU A 72 14.93 0.36 0.73
N VAL A 73 15.84 0.92 -0.04
CA VAL A 73 16.01 2.37 -0.19
C VAL A 73 15.10 2.87 -1.30
N LEU A 74 14.17 3.76 -0.93
CA LEU A 74 13.25 4.44 -1.84
C LEU A 74 13.62 5.91 -1.97
N HIS A 75 13.65 6.39 -3.22
CA HIS A 75 13.69 7.80 -3.54
C HIS A 75 12.30 8.20 -4.01
N ILE A 76 11.71 9.16 -3.30
CA ILE A 76 10.34 9.62 -3.53
C ILE A 76 10.39 11.11 -3.80
N ARG A 77 9.64 11.56 -4.78
CA ARG A 77 9.39 12.96 -5.05
C ARG A 77 7.89 13.17 -5.01
N TYR A 78 7.42 14.00 -4.10
CA TYR A 78 6.02 14.33 -3.94
C TYR A 78 5.84 15.84 -3.94
N ASP A 79 5.02 16.35 -4.86
CA ASP A 79 4.73 17.79 -4.97
C ASP A 79 5.99 18.68 -4.93
N LYS A 80 6.99 18.28 -5.72
CA LYS A 80 8.33 18.92 -5.82
C LYS A 80 9.26 18.74 -4.62
N PHE A 81 8.85 18.08 -3.54
CA PHE A 81 9.70 17.73 -2.41
C PHE A 81 10.30 16.33 -2.55
N ASN A 82 11.60 16.21 -2.32
CA ASN A 82 12.30 14.93 -2.37
C ASN A 82 12.41 14.32 -0.97
N HIS A 83 12.16 13.03 -0.88
CA HIS A 83 12.30 12.20 0.30
C HIS A 83 13.16 10.99 -0.02
N GLN A 84 13.96 10.56 0.94
CA GLN A 84 14.68 9.30 0.88
C GLN A 84 14.39 8.52 2.15
N VAL A 85 13.93 7.28 2.00
CA VAL A 85 13.54 6.44 3.14
C VAL A 85 14.09 5.03 2.97
N VAL A 86 14.25 4.34 4.10
CA VAL A 86 14.61 2.92 4.13
C VAL A 86 13.48 2.17 4.78
N LEU A 87 12.89 1.22 4.04
CA LEU A 87 11.82 0.37 4.54
C LEU A 87 12.34 -1.04 4.82
N TYR A 88 11.82 -1.67 5.86
CA TYR A 88 12.09 -3.06 6.24
C TYR A 88 10.78 -3.82 6.30
N THR A 89 10.75 -5.12 6.05
CA THR A 89 9.49 -5.90 6.07
C THR A 89 8.89 -6.09 7.46
N ASP A 90 9.58 -5.66 8.53
CA ASP A 90 9.04 -5.70 9.89
C ASP A 90 7.89 -4.71 10.13
N TYR A 91 7.06 -5.01 11.12
CA TYR A 91 5.81 -4.30 11.36
C TYR A 91 5.94 -2.79 11.56
N GLN A 92 7.05 -2.31 12.12
CA GLN A 92 7.19 -0.89 12.48
C GLN A 92 7.86 -0.06 11.40
N ARG A 93 8.63 -0.68 10.49
CA ARG A 93 9.45 0.02 9.49
C ARG A 93 9.08 -0.35 8.06
N ASN A 94 7.97 -1.06 7.86
CA ASN A 94 7.49 -1.46 6.55
C ASN A 94 6.74 -0.36 5.81
N SER A 95 6.52 0.81 6.39
CA SER A 95 5.71 1.83 5.75
C SER A 95 6.26 3.24 5.83
N TYR A 96 5.89 4.03 4.83
CA TYR A 96 6.11 5.46 4.79
C TYR A 96 4.81 6.18 4.48
N LYS A 97 4.53 7.26 5.21
CA LYS A 97 3.28 8.01 5.13
C LYS A 97 3.55 9.42 4.61
N ILE A 98 2.77 9.86 3.63
CA ILE A 98 2.86 11.17 3.00
C ILE A 98 1.52 11.87 3.18
N LEU A 99 1.55 13.11 3.69
CA LEU A 99 0.37 13.96 3.76
C LEU A 99 0.00 14.45 2.35
N LEU A 100 -1.20 14.13 1.88
CA LEU A 100 -1.62 14.49 0.52
C LEU A 100 -2.22 15.90 0.45
N GLY A 101 -2.85 16.36 1.51
CA GLY A 101 -3.50 17.67 1.57
C GLY A 101 -3.69 18.15 3.00
N ASN A 102 -4.20 19.36 3.15
CA ASN A 102 -4.48 19.91 4.47
C ASN A 102 -5.73 19.28 5.07
N SER A 103 -5.74 19.15 6.40
CA SER A 103 -6.96 18.83 7.15
C SER A 103 -7.90 20.02 7.02
N THR A 104 -9.14 19.80 6.62
CA THR A 104 -10.21 20.75 6.94
C THR A 104 -10.72 20.42 8.33
N GLU A 105 -11.22 21.41 9.09
CA GLU A 105 -11.63 21.22 10.51
C GLU A 105 -12.62 20.05 10.73
N LYS A 106 -13.33 19.62 9.68
CA LYS A 106 -14.34 18.55 9.74
C LYS A 106 -13.85 17.17 9.27
N ARG A 107 -12.64 17.05 8.71
CA ARG A 107 -12.14 15.78 8.14
C ARG A 107 -10.65 15.63 8.36
N ALA A 108 -10.25 14.41 8.72
CA ALA A 108 -8.83 14.04 8.78
C ALA A 108 -8.18 14.30 7.41
N ALA A 109 -6.97 14.84 7.44
CA ALA A 109 -6.19 15.07 6.23
C ALA A 109 -5.95 13.76 5.47
N PRO A 110 -6.05 13.76 4.14
CA PRO A 110 -5.79 12.56 3.37
C PRO A 110 -4.29 12.23 3.37
N HIS A 111 -3.97 10.94 3.41
CA HIS A 111 -2.59 10.46 3.40
C HIS A 111 -2.40 9.32 2.42
N LEU A 112 -1.23 9.29 1.78
CA LEU A 112 -0.74 8.13 1.07
C LEU A 112 0.14 7.31 2.02
N VAL A 113 -0.13 6.01 2.12
CA VAL A 113 0.70 5.07 2.86
C VAL A 113 1.30 4.07 1.89
N MET A 114 2.61 4.00 1.83
CA MET A 114 3.35 3.04 1.02
C MET A 114 3.91 1.96 1.92
N PHE A 115 3.53 0.70 1.70
CA PHE A 115 4.02 -0.46 2.42
C PHE A 115 4.98 -1.26 1.56
N PHE A 116 6.17 -1.54 2.09
CA PHE A 116 7.07 -2.55 1.58
C PHE A 116 6.63 -3.92 2.10
N LYS A 117 6.20 -4.80 1.18
CA LYS A 117 5.70 -6.14 1.53
C LYS A 117 6.81 -7.17 1.49
N GLU A 118 7.50 -7.25 0.36
CA GLU A 118 8.54 -8.25 0.15
C GLU A 118 9.50 -7.86 -0.98
N PHE A 119 10.65 -8.53 -1.00
CA PHE A 119 11.64 -8.42 -2.06
C PHE A 119 11.97 -9.82 -2.59
N ILE A 120 11.77 -10.02 -3.90
CA ILE A 120 12.08 -11.29 -4.55
C ILE A 120 13.52 -11.25 -5.06
N ASN A 121 14.43 -11.86 -4.31
CA ASN A 121 15.87 -11.87 -4.63
C ASN A 121 16.19 -12.47 -6.00
N LYS A 122 15.43 -13.47 -6.46
CA LYS A 122 15.66 -14.13 -7.76
C LYS A 122 15.43 -13.21 -8.95
N GLU A 123 14.50 -12.27 -8.81
CA GLU A 123 14.06 -11.37 -9.89
C GLU A 123 14.59 -9.94 -9.70
N GLU A 124 15.19 -9.67 -8.53
CA GLU A 124 15.55 -8.31 -8.09
C GLU A 124 14.37 -7.35 -8.19
N LYS A 125 13.24 -7.74 -7.60
CA LYS A 125 12.00 -6.93 -7.62
C LYS A 125 11.49 -6.64 -6.22
N ALA A 126 11.00 -5.42 -6.05
CA ALA A 126 10.36 -4.95 -4.82
C ALA A 126 8.84 -4.93 -4.97
N TYR A 127 8.14 -5.51 -4.01
CA TYR A 127 6.68 -5.51 -3.92
C TYR A 127 6.23 -4.47 -2.90
N LEU A 128 5.42 -3.53 -3.39
CA LEU A 128 4.93 -2.39 -2.63
C LEU A 128 3.39 -2.36 -2.72
N LYS A 129 2.73 -2.00 -1.62
CA LYS A 129 1.30 -1.69 -1.62
C LYS A 129 1.07 -0.25 -1.20
N LEU A 130 0.27 0.45 -1.96
CA LEU A 130 -0.06 1.85 -1.73
C LEU A 130 -1.52 1.96 -1.36
N TYR A 131 -1.81 2.80 -0.37
CA TYR A 131 -3.14 3.07 0.11
C TYR A 131 -3.36 4.57 0.25
N ILE A 132 -4.55 5.04 -0.10
CA ILE A 132 -4.99 6.38 0.27
C ILE A 132 -5.98 6.27 1.43
N GLU A 133 -5.61 6.88 2.54
CA GLU A 133 -6.44 7.09 3.72
C GLU A 133 -7.08 8.48 3.67
N GLY A 134 -8.36 8.58 4.03
CA GLY A 134 -9.09 9.85 4.05
C GLY A 134 -9.94 10.09 2.79
N GLN A 135 -10.49 11.29 2.67
CA GLN A 135 -11.42 11.66 1.59
C GLN A 135 -10.93 12.88 0.82
N GLY A 136 -11.52 13.12 -0.36
CA GLY A 136 -11.21 14.30 -1.17
C GLY A 136 -9.96 14.16 -2.03
N VAL A 137 -9.54 12.91 -2.29
CA VAL A 137 -8.47 12.57 -3.21
C VAL A 137 -8.99 11.62 -4.28
N SER A 138 -8.68 11.93 -5.53
CA SER A 138 -8.92 11.04 -6.67
C SER A 138 -7.62 10.83 -7.43
N VAL A 139 -7.40 9.62 -7.94
CA VAL A 139 -6.26 9.32 -8.81
C VAL A 139 -6.65 9.65 -10.25
N LEU A 140 -5.82 10.43 -10.94
CA LEU A 140 -6.08 10.89 -12.30
C LEU A 140 -5.35 10.06 -13.35
N ASP A 141 -4.07 9.76 -13.11
CA ASP A 141 -3.21 9.00 -14.00
C ASP A 141 -2.18 8.21 -13.20
N GLU A 142 -1.80 7.05 -13.73
CA GLU A 142 -0.79 6.17 -13.16
C GLU A 142 0.04 5.54 -14.28
N ARG A 143 1.36 5.55 -14.13
CA ARG A 143 2.26 4.92 -15.08
C ARG A 143 3.51 4.37 -14.41
N ILE A 144 4.01 3.29 -14.98
CA ILE A 144 5.30 2.68 -14.62
C ILE A 144 6.21 2.84 -15.82
N SER A 145 7.43 3.33 -15.60
CA SER A 145 8.43 3.42 -16.66
C SER A 145 8.72 2.04 -17.25
N PRO A 146 9.03 1.94 -18.56
CA PRO A 146 9.43 0.67 -19.15
C PRO A 146 10.64 0.08 -18.39
N SER A 147 10.67 -1.24 -18.27
CA SER A 147 11.82 -1.95 -17.72
C SER A 147 13.06 -1.66 -18.57
N LYS A 148 14.19 -1.36 -17.93
CA LYS A 148 15.47 -1.19 -18.63
C LYS A 148 15.90 -2.45 -19.38
N LYS A 149 15.53 -3.63 -18.89
CA LYS A 149 15.87 -4.91 -19.52
C LYS A 149 15.18 -5.08 -20.88
N LYS A 150 13.97 -4.56 -21.02
CA LYS A 150 13.19 -4.63 -22.27
C LYS A 150 13.62 -3.58 -23.30
N ALA A 151 14.12 -2.43 -22.85
CA ALA A 151 14.63 -1.38 -23.74
C ALA A 151 15.91 -1.79 -24.49
N GLN A 152 16.76 -2.60 -23.83
CA GLN A 152 18.04 -3.05 -24.38
C GLN A 152 17.89 -4.13 -25.46
N ASP A 153 16.88 -5.00 -25.36
CA ASP A 153 16.55 -5.99 -26.40
C ASP A 153 15.98 -5.31 -27.67
N SER A 154 15.17 -4.26 -27.52
CA SER A 154 14.64 -3.49 -28.67
C SER A 154 15.71 -2.70 -29.42
N GLU A 155 16.74 -2.21 -28.73
CA GLU A 155 17.83 -1.45 -29.35
C GLU A 155 18.83 -2.38 -30.08
N SER A 156 19.00 -3.62 -29.60
CA SER A 156 19.83 -4.63 -30.26
C SER A 156 19.24 -5.22 -31.54
N THR A 157 17.91 -5.17 -31.70
CA THR A 157 17.23 -5.70 -32.90
C THR A 157 17.25 -4.71 -34.08
N GLU A 158 17.46 -3.42 -33.80
CA GLU A 158 17.46 -2.36 -34.82
C GLU A 158 18.87 -2.07 -35.37
N GLN A 159 19.92 -2.49 -34.66
CA GLN A 159 21.32 -2.33 -35.11
C GLN A 159 21.80 -3.45 -36.07
N ASP A 160 21.10 -4.59 -36.14
CA ASP A 160 21.40 -5.68 -37.07
C ASP A 160 20.60 -5.61 -38.39
N ALA A 161 19.79 -4.55 -38.58
CA ALA A 161 18.96 -4.34 -39.78
C ALA A 161 19.43 -3.17 -40.67
N GLY A 162 20.64 -2.62 -40.41
CA GLY A 162 21.25 -1.51 -41.16
C GLY A 162 22.45 -1.92 -42.02
#